data_AF-A0A949JMB1-F1
#
_entry.id   AF-A0A949JMB1-F1
#
_cell.length_a   1.000
_cell.length_b   1.000
_cell.length_c   1.000
_cell.angle_alpha   90.00
_cell.angle_beta   90.00
_cell.angle_gamma   90.00
#
_symmetry.space_group_name_H-M   'P 1'
#
loop_
_entity.id
_entity.type
_entity.pdbx_description
1 polymer ?
#
loop_
_entity_poly.entity_id
_entity_poly.type
_entity_poly.pdbx_seq_one_letter_code
_entity_poly.pdbx_strand_id
1 'polypeptide(L)'
;MMGRTGYGPDIKAKAKAMWIVGNYSDQQIADKLGIPRSETIGDWRRAEDWDLEREFIQKETERRVSEAVAETISQTNSRHLKEFQLMQTKGIQALKNLDPARASEAAAMIDVGIKGERLVRGEPTEVREVRALMQSNVQVLELVVADVLKVLIHQGRMDKRSAKEFAEVFAEKVNGAPFRYATPVSE
;
A
#
# COMPACT_ATOMS: atom_id res chain seq x y z
N MET A 1 31.08 41.76 33.19
CA MET A 1 31.11 41.26 31.80
C MET A 1 30.30 39.97 31.75
N MET A 2 29.10 40.00 31.17
CA MET A 2 28.26 38.81 31.03
C MET A 2 28.85 37.91 29.95
N GLY A 3 29.30 36.72 30.34
CA GLY A 3 29.81 35.71 29.42
C GLY A 3 28.72 35.22 28.48
N ARG A 4 29.06 35.02 27.20
CA ARG A 4 28.21 34.34 26.22
C ARG A 4 27.99 32.90 26.68
N THR A 5 26.93 32.64 27.45
CA THR A 5 26.42 31.31 27.77
C THR A 5 25.68 30.74 26.56
N GLY A 6 26.43 30.45 25.49
CA GLY A 6 25.93 29.63 24.39
C GLY A 6 26.13 28.15 24.74
N TYR A 7 25.10 27.32 24.58
CA TYR A 7 25.27 25.87 24.63
C TYR A 7 26.25 25.42 23.54
N GLY A 8 27.11 24.44 23.84
CA GLY A 8 28.07 23.94 22.87
C GLY A 8 27.40 23.33 21.63
N PRO A 9 28.06 23.32 20.46
CA PRO A 9 27.51 22.78 19.21
C PRO A 9 27.05 21.32 19.36
N ASP A 10 27.71 20.55 20.21
CA ASP A 10 27.39 19.15 20.49
C ASP A 10 26.03 18.96 21.18
N ILE A 11 25.62 19.90 22.04
CA ILE A 11 24.32 19.83 22.74
C ILE A 11 23.20 20.09 21.74
N LYS A 12 23.38 21.08 20.86
CA LYS A 12 22.42 21.41 19.81
C LYS A 12 22.27 20.26 18.80
N ALA A 13 23.38 19.64 18.38
CA ALA A 13 23.35 18.47 17.50
C ALA A 13 22.64 17.27 18.14
N LYS A 14 22.85 17.02 19.44
CA LYS A 14 22.13 15.97 20.19
C LYS A 14 20.63 16.26 20.30
N ALA A 15 20.26 17.51 20.58
CA ALA A 15 18.86 17.95 20.62
C ALA A 15 18.17 17.72 19.27
N LYS A 16 18.85 18.09 18.18
CA LYS A 16 18.38 17.90 16.80
C LYS A 16 18.15 16.43 16.48
N ALA A 17 19.11 15.55 16.82
CA ALA A 17 18.97 14.12 16.62
C ALA A 17 17.79 13.53 17.41
N MET A 18 17.61 13.93 18.68
CA MET A 18 16.46 13.49 19.49
C MET A 18 15.12 13.95 18.93
N TRP A 19 15.07 15.16 18.36
CA TRP A 19 13.87 15.69 17.70
C TRP A 19 13.54 14.93 16.41
N ILE A 20 14.53 14.75 15.54
CA ILE A 20 14.36 14.14 14.20
C ILE A 20 14.01 12.65 14.30
N VAL A 21 14.68 11.88 15.16
CA VAL A 21 14.45 10.43 15.29
C VAL A 21 13.10 10.10 15.94
N GLY A 22 12.51 11.06 16.65
CA GLY A 22 11.10 11.03 17.04
C GLY A 22 10.79 10.28 18.33
N ASN A 23 10.30 11.05 19.31
CA ASN A 23 9.39 10.72 20.43
C ASN A 23 9.59 11.65 21.65
N TYR A 24 10.40 12.69 21.50
CA TYR A 24 10.64 13.66 22.56
C TYR A 24 10.01 15.02 22.24
N SER A 25 9.21 15.53 23.16
CA SER A 25 8.79 16.93 23.17
C SER A 25 9.98 17.83 23.50
N ASP A 26 9.87 19.12 23.18
CA ASP A 26 10.87 20.13 23.52
C ASP A 26 11.24 20.09 25.03
N GLN A 27 10.25 19.84 25.89
CA GLN A 27 10.46 19.64 27.34
C GLN A 27 11.31 18.40 27.63
N GLN A 28 10.98 17.25 27.04
CA GLN A 28 11.72 16.01 27.26
C GLN A 28 13.16 16.09 26.75
N ILE A 29 13.39 16.81 25.64
CA ILE A 29 14.73 17.06 25.11
C ILE A 29 15.51 17.98 26.08
N ALA A 30 14.87 19.04 26.56
CA ALA A 30 15.48 19.98 27.49
C ALA A 30 15.87 19.30 28.81
N ASP A 31 14.97 18.49 29.39
CA ASP A 31 15.21 17.72 30.61
C ASP A 31 16.39 16.73 30.44
N LYS A 32 16.43 16.03 29.29
CA LYS A 32 17.50 15.06 28.99
C LYS A 32 18.87 15.70 28.79
N LEU A 33 18.90 16.94 28.31
CA LEU A 33 20.14 17.65 27.99
C LEU A 33 20.53 18.69 29.05
N GLY A 34 19.76 18.80 30.14
CA GLY A 34 20.02 19.75 31.23
C GLY A 34 19.83 21.21 30.81
N ILE A 35 18.95 21.47 29.84
CA ILE A 35 18.63 22.81 29.33
C ILE A 35 17.49 23.38 30.21
N PRO A 36 17.69 24.49 30.94
CA PRO A 36 16.69 25.00 31.88
C PRO A 36 15.39 25.51 31.26
N ARG A 37 15.38 25.79 29.96
CA ARG A 37 14.26 26.39 29.23
C ARG A 37 13.98 25.61 27.95
N SER A 38 12.86 24.91 27.90
CA SER A 38 12.44 24.14 26.72
C SER A 38 12.26 25.00 25.47
N GLU A 39 11.95 26.29 25.63
CA GLU A 39 11.84 27.25 24.53
C GLU A 39 13.14 27.36 23.72
N THR A 40 14.29 27.09 24.34
CA THR A 40 15.58 27.06 23.66
C THR A 40 15.60 26.02 22.53
N ILE A 41 14.93 24.87 22.73
CA ILE A 41 14.79 23.83 21.69
C ILE A 41 13.91 24.34 20.56
N GLY A 42 12.78 24.98 20.88
CA GLY A 42 11.89 25.59 19.89
C GLY A 42 12.56 26.69 19.06
N ASP A 43 13.40 27.51 19.69
CA ASP A 43 14.19 28.53 19.01
C ASP A 43 15.21 27.93 18.04
N TRP A 44 15.89 26.84 18.44
CA TRP A 44 16.81 26.13 17.56
C TRP A 44 16.12 25.48 16.37
N ARG A 45 14.94 24.87 16.61
CA ARG A 45 14.12 24.27 15.56
C ARG A 45 13.72 25.28 14.49
N ARG A 46 13.25 26.46 14.91
CA ARG A 46 12.87 27.55 14.00
C ARG A 46 14.06 28.17 13.28
N ALA A 47 15.19 28.33 13.96
CA ALA A 47 16.36 28.98 13.39
C ALA A 47 17.08 28.14 12.32
N GLU A 48 16.91 26.82 12.35
CA GLU A 48 17.59 25.87 11.46
C GLU A 48 16.63 24.93 10.72
N ASP A 49 15.34 25.27 10.67
CA ASP A 49 14.31 24.53 9.94
C ASP A 49 14.29 23.01 10.22
N TRP A 50 14.44 22.61 11.48
CA TRP A 50 14.52 21.19 11.85
C TRP A 50 13.26 20.40 11.46
N ASP A 51 12.11 21.07 11.36
CA ASP A 51 10.85 20.46 10.94
C ASP A 51 10.89 20.07 9.44
N LEU A 52 11.51 20.89 8.59
CA LEU A 52 11.72 20.57 7.17
C LEU A 52 12.70 19.40 7.00
N GLU A 53 13.79 19.41 7.77
CA GLU A 53 14.77 18.32 7.74
C GLU A 53 14.17 17.00 8.22
N ARG A 54 13.34 17.05 9.26
CA ARG A 54 12.59 15.88 9.74
C ARG A 54 11.66 15.34 8.65
N GLU A 55 10.93 16.21 7.95
CA GLU A 55 10.06 15.80 6.86
C GLU A 55 10.85 15.13 5.73
N PHE A 56 12.01 15.69 5.36
CA PHE A 56 12.88 15.11 4.34
C PHE A 56 13.41 13.72 4.75
N ILE A 57 13.91 13.60 5.98
CA ILE A 57 14.43 12.32 6.51
C ILE A 57 13.30 11.30 6.61
N GLN A 58 12.10 11.71 7.02
CA GLN A 58 10.95 10.83 7.11
C GLN A 58 10.56 10.31 5.72
N LYS A 59 10.45 11.18 4.71
CA LYS A 59 10.16 10.78 3.32
C LYS A 59 11.19 9.80 2.77
N GLU A 60 12.47 10.07 2.99
CA GLU A 60 13.56 9.20 2.52
C GLU A 60 13.58 7.87 3.28
N THR A 61 13.28 7.88 4.58
CA THR A 61 13.16 6.66 5.39
C THR A 61 11.97 5.82 4.92
N GLU A 62 10.81 6.43 4.72
CA GLU A 62 9.61 5.78 4.18
C GLU A 62 9.88 5.18 2.80
N ARG A 63 10.59 5.90 1.92
CA ARG A 63 11.02 5.40 0.62
C ARG A 63 11.88 4.14 0.75
N ARG A 64 12.94 4.19 1.57
CA ARG A 64 13.84 3.04 1.78
C ARG A 64 13.16 1.85 2.42
N VAL A 65 12.28 2.09 3.41
CA VAL A 65 11.49 1.04 4.04
C VAL A 65 10.55 0.41 3.02
N SER A 66 9.86 1.22 2.21
CA SER A 66 8.99 0.74 1.13
C SER A 66 9.77 -0.11 0.12
N GLU A 67 10.96 0.33 -0.30
CA GLU A 67 11.85 -0.43 -1.19
C GLU A 67 12.29 -1.76 -0.59
N ALA A 68 12.76 -1.76 0.67
CA ALA A 68 13.19 -2.99 1.35
C ALA A 68 12.03 -3.97 1.55
N VAL A 69 10.84 -3.47 1.87
CA VAL A 69 9.62 -4.28 1.98
C VAL A 69 9.23 -4.85 0.61
N ALA A 70 9.26 -4.05 -0.45
CA ALA A 70 8.96 -4.49 -1.81
C ALA A 70 9.94 -5.57 -2.29
N GLU A 71 11.24 -5.40 -2.01
CA GLU A 71 12.25 -6.42 -2.31
C GLU A 71 11.99 -7.73 -1.55
N THR A 72 11.72 -7.63 -0.25
CA THR A 72 11.43 -8.80 0.61
C THR A 72 10.18 -9.55 0.12
N ILE A 73 9.13 -8.83 -0.25
CA ILE A 73 7.90 -9.39 -0.84
C ILE A 73 8.23 -10.09 -2.17
N SER A 74 8.99 -9.43 -3.05
CA SER A 74 9.39 -9.97 -4.36
C SER A 74 10.19 -11.27 -4.24
N GLN A 75 11.17 -11.31 -3.33
CA GLN A 75 11.97 -12.50 -3.05
C GLN A 75 11.11 -13.65 -2.50
N THR A 76 10.22 -13.32 -1.56
CA THR A 76 9.30 -14.29 -0.96
C THR A 76 8.34 -14.87 -2.00
N ASN A 77 7.73 -14.01 -2.82
CA ASN A 77 6.84 -14.40 -3.90
C ASN A 77 7.55 -15.30 -4.91
N SER A 78 8.79 -14.96 -5.28
CA SER A 78 9.60 -15.78 -6.19
C SER A 78 9.89 -17.17 -5.64
N ARG A 79 10.16 -17.29 -4.32
CA ARG A 79 10.35 -18.59 -3.67
C ARG A 79 9.06 -19.41 -3.64
N HIS A 80 7.95 -18.82 -3.19
CA HIS A 80 6.67 -19.51 -3.12
C HIS A 80 6.19 -19.97 -4.51
N LEU A 81 6.39 -19.16 -5.55
CA LEU A 81 6.04 -19.55 -6.92
C LEU A 81 6.77 -20.82 -7.36
N LYS A 82 8.08 -20.93 -7.08
CA LYS A 82 8.87 -22.14 -7.38
C LYS A 82 8.38 -23.36 -6.60
N GLU A 83 8.00 -23.17 -5.34
CA GLU A 83 7.47 -24.26 -4.50
C GLU A 83 6.13 -24.78 -5.02
N PHE A 84 5.22 -23.88 -5.42
CA PHE A 84 3.94 -24.25 -6.01
C PHE A 84 4.09 -24.92 -7.38
N GLN A 85 4.98 -24.43 -8.24
CA GLN A 85 5.30 -25.06 -9.53
C GLN A 85 5.87 -26.48 -9.34
N LEU A 86 6.73 -26.67 -8.35
CA LEU A 86 7.26 -27.98 -8.01
C LEU A 86 6.15 -28.92 -7.51
N MET A 87 5.23 -28.41 -6.69
CA MET A 87 4.07 -29.18 -6.20
C MET A 87 3.18 -29.64 -7.36
N GLN A 88 2.87 -28.77 -8.32
CA GLN A 88 2.12 -29.13 -9.54
C GLN A 88 2.86 -30.18 -10.36
N THR A 89 4.17 -29.99 -10.58
CA THR A 89 4.98 -30.95 -11.35
C THR A 89 4.96 -32.34 -10.71
N LYS A 90 5.12 -32.42 -9.38
CA LYS A 90 5.04 -33.68 -8.63
C LYS A 90 3.65 -34.30 -8.68
N GLY A 91 2.58 -33.49 -8.57
CA GLY A 91 1.20 -33.95 -8.71
C GLY A 91 0.93 -34.54 -10.10
N ILE A 92 1.40 -33.88 -11.17
CA ILE A 92 1.29 -34.39 -12.55
C ILE A 92 2.06 -35.71 -12.71
N GLN A 93 3.28 -35.80 -12.18
CA GLN A 93 4.06 -37.05 -12.21
C GLN A 93 3.37 -38.17 -11.45
N ALA A 94 2.76 -37.88 -10.30
CA ALA A 94 1.98 -38.86 -9.55
C ALA A 94 0.76 -39.33 -10.34
N LEU A 95 0.00 -38.41 -10.96
CA LEU A 95 -1.15 -38.76 -11.81
C LEU A 95 -0.78 -39.68 -12.97
N LYS A 96 0.39 -39.49 -13.60
CA LYS A 96 0.84 -40.35 -14.71
C LYS A 96 1.06 -41.81 -14.30
N ASN A 97 1.31 -42.07 -13.02
CA ASN A 97 1.67 -43.39 -12.50
C ASN A 97 0.54 -44.05 -11.68
N LEU A 98 -0.56 -43.34 -11.43
CA LEU A 98 -1.67 -43.83 -10.60
C LEU A 98 -2.84 -44.33 -11.46
N ASP A 99 -3.50 -45.38 -10.98
CA ASP A 99 -4.84 -45.75 -11.45
C ASP A 99 -5.80 -44.56 -11.18
N PRO A 100 -6.67 -44.16 -12.12
CA PRO A 100 -7.67 -43.10 -11.94
C PRO A 100 -8.47 -43.20 -10.63
N ALA A 101 -8.73 -44.41 -10.10
CA ALA A 101 -9.42 -44.60 -8.83
C ALA A 101 -8.64 -44.09 -7.60
N ARG A 102 -7.34 -43.83 -7.74
CA ARG A 102 -6.42 -43.36 -6.68
C ARG A 102 -5.82 -41.98 -6.97
N ALA A 103 -6.30 -41.29 -8.00
CA ALA A 103 -5.77 -40.03 -8.50
C ALA A 103 -6.11 -38.79 -7.63
N SER A 104 -6.94 -38.91 -6.61
CA SER A 104 -7.49 -37.79 -5.84
C SER A 104 -6.43 -36.97 -5.09
N GLU A 105 -5.43 -37.63 -4.49
CA GLU A 105 -4.35 -36.95 -3.76
C GLU A 105 -3.45 -36.14 -4.71
N ALA A 106 -3.11 -36.72 -5.86
CA ALA A 106 -2.32 -36.04 -6.88
C ALA A 106 -3.07 -34.87 -7.52
N ALA A 107 -4.40 -35.00 -7.72
CA ALA A 107 -5.25 -33.90 -8.16
C ALA A 107 -5.31 -32.76 -7.14
N ALA A 108 -5.40 -33.08 -5.84
CA ALA A 108 -5.37 -32.08 -4.77
C ALA A 108 -4.04 -31.32 -4.72
N MET A 109 -2.91 -32.00 -4.93
CA MET A 109 -1.59 -31.33 -5.02
C MET A 109 -1.52 -30.32 -6.18
N ILE A 110 -2.12 -30.66 -7.33
CA ILE A 110 -2.18 -29.75 -8.49
C ILE A 110 -3.08 -28.55 -8.18
N ASP A 111 -4.27 -28.77 -7.60
CA ASP A 111 -5.19 -27.70 -7.24
C ASP A 111 -4.57 -26.73 -6.23
N VAL A 112 -3.92 -27.25 -5.18
CA VAL A 112 -3.19 -26.43 -4.19
C VAL A 112 -2.07 -25.64 -4.86
N GLY A 113 -1.31 -26.27 -5.76
CA GLY A 113 -0.26 -25.60 -6.51
C GLY A 113 -0.81 -24.46 -7.38
N ILE A 114 -1.90 -24.68 -8.11
CA ILE A 114 -2.53 -23.65 -8.95
C ILE A 114 -3.06 -22.49 -8.10
N LYS A 115 -3.78 -22.78 -7.02
CA LYS A 115 -4.30 -21.74 -6.10
C LYS A 115 -3.16 -20.95 -5.45
N GLY A 116 -2.08 -21.63 -5.07
CA GLY A 116 -0.88 -21.01 -4.52
C GLY A 116 -0.22 -20.03 -5.49
N GLU A 117 -0.06 -20.40 -6.76
CA GLU A 117 0.48 -19.48 -7.78
C GLU A 117 -0.41 -18.24 -7.96
N ARG A 118 -1.72 -18.43 -8.04
CA ARG A 118 -2.69 -17.33 -8.18
C ARG A 118 -2.59 -16.37 -7.00
N LEU A 119 -2.53 -16.89 -5.79
CA LEU A 119 -2.40 -16.08 -4.58
C LEU A 119 -1.11 -15.23 -4.58
N VAL A 120 0.03 -15.82 -4.97
CA VAL A 120 1.32 -15.11 -5.07
C VAL A 120 1.28 -13.98 -6.10
N ARG A 121 0.50 -14.13 -7.17
CA ARG A 121 0.30 -13.11 -8.22
C ARG A 121 -0.76 -12.07 -7.87
N GLY A 122 -1.43 -12.22 -6.72
CA GLY A 122 -2.58 -11.38 -6.35
C GLY A 122 -3.83 -11.65 -7.19
N GLU A 123 -3.88 -12.80 -7.87
CA GLU A 123 -5.05 -13.26 -8.58
C GLU A 123 -6.05 -13.90 -7.61
N PRO A 124 -7.36 -13.67 -7.77
CA PRO A 124 -8.37 -14.35 -6.97
C PRO A 124 -8.30 -15.87 -7.13
N THR A 125 -8.36 -16.57 -6.00
CA THR A 125 -8.35 -18.04 -5.95
C THR A 125 -9.76 -18.61 -6.05
N GLU A 126 -10.75 -17.83 -5.63
CA GLU A 126 -12.15 -18.22 -5.57
C GLU A 126 -13.06 -17.23 -6.30
N VAL A 127 -14.16 -17.73 -6.90
CA VAL A 127 -15.14 -16.89 -7.62
C VAL A 127 -15.75 -15.81 -6.72
N ARG A 128 -15.90 -16.09 -5.43
CA ARG A 128 -16.41 -15.13 -4.45
C ARG A 128 -15.47 -13.93 -4.27
N GLU A 129 -14.15 -14.15 -4.28
CA GLU A 129 -13.14 -13.08 -4.17
C GLU A 129 -13.19 -12.18 -5.41
N VAL A 130 -13.34 -12.77 -6.60
CA VAL A 130 -13.54 -12.02 -7.85
C VAL A 130 -14.75 -11.11 -7.75
N ARG A 131 -15.90 -11.63 -7.29
CA ARG A 131 -17.12 -10.83 -7.11
C ARG A 131 -16.94 -9.69 -6.10
N ALA A 132 -16.21 -9.93 -5.00
CA ALA A 132 -15.94 -8.91 -4.00
C ALA A 132 -15.05 -7.77 -4.56
N LEU A 133 -13.99 -8.11 -5.30
CA LEU A 133 -13.15 -7.12 -5.97
C LEU A 133 -13.95 -6.29 -6.99
N MET A 134 -14.84 -6.93 -7.73
CA MET A 134 -15.69 -6.24 -8.70
C MET A 134 -16.67 -5.27 -8.03
N GLN A 135 -17.29 -5.68 -6.92
CA GLN A 135 -18.14 -4.79 -6.12
C GLN A 135 -17.35 -3.57 -5.62
N SER A 136 -16.13 -3.79 -5.13
CA SER A 136 -15.24 -2.70 -4.71
C SER A 136 -14.89 -1.77 -5.88
N ASN A 137 -14.59 -2.31 -7.07
CA ASN A 137 -14.28 -1.50 -8.25
C ASN A 137 -15.47 -0.68 -8.73
N VAL A 138 -16.68 -1.23 -8.65
CA VAL A 138 -17.92 -0.50 -8.95
C VAL A 138 -18.10 0.67 -7.98
N GLN A 139 -17.88 0.47 -6.67
CA GLN A 139 -17.96 1.57 -5.69
C GLN A 139 -16.95 2.69 -5.97
N VAL A 140 -15.72 2.33 -6.36
CA VAL A 140 -14.69 3.32 -6.75
C VAL A 140 -15.14 4.09 -8.00
N LEU A 141 -15.67 3.39 -9.00
CA LEU A 141 -16.19 4.03 -10.22
C LEU A 141 -17.34 5.00 -9.90
N GLU A 142 -18.27 4.61 -9.03
CA GLU A 142 -19.36 5.49 -8.59
C GLU A 142 -18.85 6.77 -7.91
N LEU A 143 -17.84 6.66 -7.06
CA LEU A 143 -17.21 7.82 -6.41
C LEU A 143 -16.52 8.74 -7.42
N VAL A 144 -15.72 8.18 -8.32
CA VAL A 144 -15.03 8.95 -9.37
C VAL A 144 -16.03 9.65 -10.29
N VAL A 145 -17.09 8.95 -10.70
CA VAL A 145 -18.16 9.54 -11.51
C VAL A 145 -18.85 10.67 -10.75
N ALA A 146 -19.17 10.49 -9.47
CA ALA A 146 -19.77 11.54 -8.66
C ALA A 146 -18.88 12.79 -8.60
N ASP A 147 -17.57 12.63 -8.45
CA ASP A 147 -16.63 13.76 -8.41
C ASP A 147 -16.51 14.45 -9.77
N VAL A 148 -16.48 13.70 -10.87
CA VAL A 148 -16.51 14.26 -12.23
C VAL A 148 -17.80 15.05 -12.46
N LEU A 149 -18.96 14.52 -12.07
CA LEU A 149 -20.25 15.21 -12.20
C LEU A 149 -20.27 16.50 -11.38
N LYS A 150 -19.74 16.50 -10.15
CA LYS A 150 -19.61 17.73 -9.33
C LYS A 150 -18.79 18.80 -10.05
N VAL A 151 -17.65 18.42 -10.64
CA VAL A 151 -16.79 19.35 -11.39
C VAL A 151 -17.52 19.92 -12.61
N LEU A 152 -18.22 19.08 -13.38
CA LEU A 152 -18.97 19.50 -14.56
C LEU A 152 -20.11 20.45 -14.22
N ILE A 153 -20.83 20.19 -13.12
CA ILE A 153 -21.87 21.08 -12.59
C ILE A 153 -21.28 22.42 -12.15
N HIS A 154 -20.19 22.40 -11.38
CA HIS A 154 -19.55 23.61 -10.88
C HIS A 154 -19.04 24.50 -12.02
N GLN A 155 -18.57 23.90 -13.12
CA GLN A 155 -18.10 24.62 -14.31
C GLN A 155 -19.23 25.08 -15.24
N GLY A 156 -20.50 24.80 -14.92
CA GLY A 156 -21.64 25.11 -15.79
C GLY A 156 -21.65 24.32 -17.10
N ARG A 157 -20.86 23.25 -17.21
CA ARG A 157 -20.77 22.37 -18.39
C ARG A 157 -21.89 21.34 -18.43
N MET A 158 -22.58 21.14 -17.30
CA MET A 158 -23.68 20.22 -17.15
C MET A 158 -24.65 20.77 -16.09
N ASP A 159 -25.95 20.71 -16.37
CA ASP A 159 -26.96 21.06 -15.36
C ASP A 159 -27.29 19.85 -14.45
N LYS A 160 -27.96 20.10 -13.33
CA LYS A 160 -28.29 19.06 -12.34
C LYS A 160 -29.21 17.96 -12.87
N ARG A 161 -30.09 18.27 -13.84
CA ARG A 161 -30.99 17.29 -14.43
C ARG A 161 -30.22 16.36 -15.35
N SER A 162 -29.39 16.92 -16.23
CA SER A 162 -28.49 16.16 -17.11
C SER A 162 -27.54 15.25 -16.32
N ALA A 163 -27.02 15.73 -15.19
CA ALA A 163 -26.17 14.92 -14.30
C ALA A 163 -26.93 13.76 -13.65
N LYS A 164 -28.19 13.97 -13.26
CA LYS A 164 -29.05 12.92 -12.69
C LYS A 164 -29.38 11.84 -13.74
N GLU A 165 -29.77 12.25 -14.94
CA GLU A 165 -30.05 11.34 -16.06
C GLU A 165 -28.79 10.52 -16.42
N PHE A 166 -27.61 11.14 -16.45
CA PHE A 166 -26.34 10.43 -16.65
C PHE A 166 -26.09 9.39 -15.54
N ALA A 167 -26.28 9.76 -14.27
CA ALA A 167 -26.04 8.86 -13.14
C ALA A 167 -26.98 7.64 -13.17
N GLU A 168 -28.24 7.82 -13.55
CA GLU A 168 -29.22 6.74 -13.70
C GLU A 168 -28.83 5.78 -14.83
N VAL A 169 -28.49 6.30 -16.02
CA VAL A 169 -28.03 5.47 -17.14
C VAL A 169 -26.72 4.76 -16.81
N PHE A 170 -25.79 5.44 -16.15
CA PHE A 170 -24.52 4.84 -15.72
C PHE A 170 -24.76 3.67 -14.76
N ALA A 171 -25.60 3.87 -13.73
CA ALA A 171 -25.95 2.82 -12.77
C ALA A 171 -26.63 1.63 -13.45
N GLU A 172 -27.56 1.87 -14.38
CA GLU A 172 -28.22 0.82 -15.15
C GLU A 172 -27.21 0.02 -15.98
N LYS A 173 -26.29 0.70 -16.68
CA LYS A 173 -25.27 0.05 -17.52
C LYS A 173 -24.27 -0.74 -16.71
N VAL A 174 -23.81 -0.23 -15.56
CA VAL A 174 -22.88 -0.95 -14.68
C VAL A 174 -23.53 -2.19 -14.08
N ASN A 175 -24.79 -2.09 -13.62
CA ASN A 175 -25.51 -3.22 -13.05
C ASN A 175 -25.94 -4.26 -14.09
N GLY A 176 -26.18 -3.84 -15.34
CA GLY A 176 -26.59 -4.72 -16.44
C GLY A 176 -25.44 -5.28 -17.28
N ALA A 177 -24.20 -4.84 -17.08
CA ALA A 177 -23.06 -5.29 -17.86
C ALA A 177 -22.76 -6.78 -17.61
N PRO A 178 -22.78 -7.65 -18.64
CA PRO A 178 -22.28 -9.01 -18.47
C PRO A 178 -20.77 -8.92 -18.24
N PHE A 179 -20.33 -9.29 -17.05
CA PHE A 179 -18.91 -9.34 -16.72
C PHE A 179 -18.24 -10.45 -17.54
N ARG A 180 -17.68 -10.08 -18.68
CA ARG A 180 -16.91 -10.98 -19.55
C ARG A 180 -15.45 -10.88 -19.14
N TYR A 181 -14.90 -11.98 -18.66
CA TYR A 181 -13.46 -12.12 -18.51
C TYR A 181 -12.85 -12.15 -19.91
N ALA A 182 -11.90 -11.25 -20.18
CA ALA A 182 -10.98 -11.48 -21.28
C ALA A 182 -10.13 -12.69 -20.87
N THR A 183 -10.31 -13.82 -21.56
CA THR A 183 -9.37 -14.93 -21.42
C THR A 183 -8.01 -14.39 -21.86
N PRO A 184 -6.96 -14.39 -21.01
CA PRO A 184 -5.64 -14.00 -21.47
C PRO A 184 -5.29 -14.91 -22.65
N VAL A 185 -4.99 -14.29 -23.79
CA VAL A 185 -4.50 -15.01 -24.95
C VAL A 185 -3.15 -15.56 -24.55
N SER A 186 -3.05 -16.89 -24.46
CA SER A 186 -1.76 -17.56 -24.27
C SER A 186 -0.91 -17.26 -25.50
N GLU A 187 0.13 -16.45 -25.35
CA GLU A 187 1.23 -16.36 -26.31
C GLU A 187 2.15 -17.59 -26.22
#